data_AF-A0A4Y1Z6H7-F1
#
_entry.id   AF-A0A4Y1Z6H7-F1
#
_cell.length_a   1.000
_cell.length_b   1.000
_cell.length_c   1.000
_cell.angle_alpha   90.00
_cell.angle_beta   90.00
_cell.angle_gamma   90.00
#
_symmetry.space_group_name_H-M   'P 1'
#
loop_
_entity.id
_entity.type
_entity.pdbx_description
1 polymer ?
#
loop_
_entity_poly.entity_id
_entity_poly.type
_entity_poly.pdbx_seq_one_letter_code
_entity_poly.pdbx_strand_id
1 'polypeptide(L)'
;MNIANKLTVARMIMIPVFLILLLVPMPLGAIDSGNYHLSVAQLLAAVIFMLASFTDWLDGQLARKYHLVTNFGKLLDPLADKLLVMSAFVAFVGIGRMASWMVILILAREFAVTGLRLVAVEEGEVIAASKIAKWKTFSQMVAIILFLF
;
A
#
# COMPACT_ATOMS: atom_id res chain seq x y z
N MET A 1 19.92 -3.70 12.71
CA MET A 1 18.63 -3.74 11.98
C MET A 1 18.63 -4.93 11.04
N ASN A 2 17.55 -5.72 11.05
CA ASN A 2 17.41 -6.88 10.17
C ASN A 2 17.15 -6.48 8.72
N ILE A 3 17.40 -7.41 7.78
CA ILE A 3 17.12 -7.22 6.34
C ILE A 3 15.63 -6.88 6.13
N ALA A 4 14.73 -7.55 6.84
CA ALA A 4 13.30 -7.25 6.82
C ALA A 4 13.00 -5.80 7.23
N ASN A 5 13.51 -5.33 8.37
CA ASN A 5 13.28 -3.95 8.82
C ASN A 5 13.84 -2.89 7.84
N LYS A 6 14.93 -3.20 7.12
CA LYS A 6 15.45 -2.29 6.08
C LYS A 6 14.48 -2.17 4.90
N LEU A 7 13.83 -3.27 4.51
CA LEU A 7 12.80 -3.28 3.47
C LEU A 7 11.55 -2.50 3.91
N THR A 8 11.09 -2.67 5.15
CA THR A 8 9.96 -1.89 5.70
C THR A 8 10.24 -0.38 5.68
N VAL A 9 11.44 0.03 6.11
CA VAL A 9 11.85 1.44 6.08
C VAL A 9 11.98 1.96 4.66
N ALA A 10 12.56 1.16 3.75
CA ALA A 10 12.62 1.51 2.34
C ALA A 10 11.21 1.72 1.76
N ARG A 11 10.24 0.88 2.11
CA ARG A 11 8.82 1.07 1.72
C ARG A 11 8.25 2.38 2.23
N MET A 12 8.45 2.69 3.50
CA MET A 12 7.98 3.96 4.06
C MET A 12 8.58 5.17 3.35
N ILE A 13 9.82 5.07 2.84
CA ILE A 13 10.45 6.11 2.02
C ILE A 13 9.89 6.13 0.59
N MET A 14 9.54 4.97 0.02
CA MET A 14 8.94 4.89 -1.32
C MET A 14 7.54 5.51 -1.37
N ILE A 15 6.77 5.51 -0.27
CA ILE A 15 5.42 6.11 -0.22
C ILE A 15 5.41 7.61 -0.58
N PRO A 16 6.18 8.50 0.08
CA PRO A 16 6.20 9.91 -0.29
C PRO A 16 6.74 10.13 -1.71
N VAL A 17 7.70 9.33 -2.18
CA VAL A 17 8.20 9.40 -3.56
C VAL A 17 7.08 9.06 -4.55
N PHE A 18 6.32 8.00 -4.29
CA PHE A 18 5.14 7.63 -5.06
C PHE A 18 4.10 8.76 -5.09
N LEU A 19 3.78 9.36 -3.93
CA LEU A 19 2.82 10.46 -3.84
C LEU A 19 3.29 11.69 -4.62
N ILE A 20 4.57 12.05 -4.55
CA ILE A 20 5.14 13.18 -5.30
C ILE A 20 4.99 12.93 -6.80
N LEU A 21 5.34 11.74 -7.28
CA LEU A 21 5.23 11.41 -8.70
C LEU A 21 3.78 11.41 -9.21
N LEU A 22 2.82 11.06 -8.35
CA LEU A 22 1.41 11.00 -8.71
C LEU A 22 0.70 12.36 -8.61
N LEU A 23 1.03 13.18 -7.61
CA LEU A 23 0.33 14.43 -7.30
C LEU A 23 1.01 15.69 -7.85
N VAL A 24 2.33 15.67 -8.01
CA VAL A 24 3.07 16.84 -8.50
C VAL A 24 3.17 16.77 -10.02
N PRO A 25 2.66 17.77 -10.75
CA PRO A 25 2.80 17.81 -12.20
C PRO A 25 4.28 17.99 -12.57
N MET A 26 4.93 16.89 -12.93
CA MET A 26 6.34 16.85 -13.31
C MET A 26 6.45 16.85 -14.85
N PRO A 27 7.22 17.78 -15.46
CA PRO A 27 7.40 17.85 -16.91
C PRO A 27 8.41 16.78 -17.38
N LEU A 28 8.14 15.51 -17.10
CA LEU A 28 8.98 14.36 -17.46
C LEU A 28 8.70 13.83 -18.88
N GLY A 29 7.84 14.51 -19.63
CA GLY A 29 7.32 14.06 -20.91
C GLY A 29 6.06 13.20 -20.77
N ALA A 30 5.34 13.08 -21.87
CA ALA A 30 4.19 12.20 -22.02
C ALA A 30 4.42 11.31 -23.23
N ILE A 31 3.96 10.06 -23.13
CA ILE A 31 3.87 9.16 -24.27
C ILE A 31 2.48 9.33 -24.84
N ASP A 32 2.37 10.15 -25.88
CA ASP A 32 1.12 10.37 -26.60
C ASP A 32 1.00 9.32 -27.70
N SER A 33 -0.01 8.45 -27.59
CA SER A 33 -0.38 7.51 -28.65
C SER A 33 -1.88 7.63 -28.92
N GLY A 34 -2.23 8.46 -29.90
CA GLY A 34 -3.63 8.73 -30.26
C GLY A 34 -4.39 9.45 -29.14
N ASN A 35 -5.49 8.86 -28.66
CA ASN A 35 -6.32 9.43 -27.57
C ASN A 35 -5.80 9.12 -26.16
N TYR A 36 -4.67 8.40 -26.04
CA TYR A 36 -4.09 8.04 -24.76
C TYR A 36 -2.94 9.00 -24.42
N HIS A 37 -3.14 9.81 -23.40
CA HIS A 37 -2.12 10.65 -22.79
C HIS A 37 -1.58 9.95 -21.55
N LEU A 38 -0.45 9.26 -21.68
CA LEU A 38 0.20 8.60 -20.55
C LEU A 38 1.41 9.42 -20.09
N SER A 39 1.34 10.00 -18.89
CA SER A 39 2.47 10.71 -18.32
C SER A 39 3.57 9.72 -17.89
N VAL A 40 4.83 10.04 -18.20
CA VAL A 40 5.98 9.26 -17.71
C VAL A 40 5.99 9.21 -16.17
N ALA A 41 5.51 10.28 -15.51
CA ALA A 41 5.38 10.33 -14.06
C ALA A 41 4.41 9.27 -13.51
N GLN A 42 3.29 9.03 -14.20
CA GLN A 42 2.31 8.00 -13.82
C GLN A 42 2.88 6.59 -13.99
N LEU A 43 3.64 6.36 -15.06
CA LEU A 43 4.31 5.07 -15.29
C LEU A 43 5.37 4.81 -14.21
N LEU A 44 6.16 5.82 -13.84
CA LEU A 44 7.12 5.74 -12.73
C LEU A 44 6.42 5.52 -11.38
N ALA A 45 5.29 6.20 -11.13
CA ALA A 45 4.49 5.98 -9.93
C ALA A 45 3.98 4.53 -9.85
N ALA A 46 3.52 3.97 -10.97
CA ALA A 46 3.09 2.56 -11.04
C ALA A 46 4.25 1.59 -10.77
N VAL A 47 5.43 1.84 -11.34
CA VAL A 47 6.63 1.03 -11.08
C VAL A 47 7.02 1.09 -9.60
N ILE A 48 7.05 2.28 -8.99
CA ILE A 48 7.39 2.43 -7.58
C ILE A 48 6.34 1.75 -6.69
N PHE A 49 5.05 1.89 -7.00
CA PHE A 49 3.99 1.20 -6.26
C PHE A 49 4.13 -0.33 -6.35
N MET A 50 4.39 -0.86 -7.54
CA MET A 50 4.64 -2.29 -7.74
C MET A 50 5.85 -2.77 -6.94
N LEU A 51 6.97 -2.05 -7.00
CA LEU A 51 8.17 -2.37 -6.20
C LEU A 51 7.87 -2.31 -4.70
N ALA A 52 7.18 -1.27 -4.23
CA ALA A 52 6.81 -1.10 -2.83
C ALA A 52 5.92 -2.25 -2.33
N SER A 53 4.91 -2.64 -3.10
CA SER A 53 4.03 -3.77 -2.77
C SER A 53 4.78 -5.11 -2.81
N PHE A 54 5.69 -5.30 -3.76
CA PHE A 54 6.50 -6.50 -3.85
C PHE A 54 7.48 -6.65 -2.68
N THR A 55 8.04 -5.53 -2.19
CA THR A 55 8.92 -5.57 -1.01
C THR A 55 8.21 -6.02 0.27
N ASP A 56 6.89 -5.81 0.40
CA ASP A 56 6.04 -6.32 1.51
C ASP A 56 5.84 -7.82 1.48
N TRP A 57 5.69 -8.36 0.28
CA TRP A 57 5.60 -9.80 0.16
C TRP A 57 6.95 -10.45 0.48
N LEU A 58 8.05 -9.84 0.04
CA LEU A 58 9.40 -10.36 0.26
C LEU A 58 9.86 -10.28 1.72
N ASP A 59 9.69 -9.14 2.41
CA ASP A 59 10.14 -9.02 3.80
C ASP A 59 9.38 -9.96 4.75
N GLY A 60 8.08 -10.15 4.54
CA GLY A 60 7.26 -11.12 5.27
C GLY A 60 7.66 -12.58 5.00
N GLN A 61 8.18 -12.90 3.81
CA GLN A 61 8.75 -14.21 3.53
C GLN A 61 10.13 -14.39 4.18
N LEU A 62 11.02 -13.40 4.06
CA LEU A 62 12.36 -13.44 4.63
C LEU A 62 12.31 -13.49 6.16
N ALA A 63 11.47 -12.68 6.80
CA ALA A 63 11.33 -12.67 8.25
C ALA A 63 10.88 -14.03 8.81
N ARG A 64 9.96 -14.71 8.11
CA ARG A 64 9.51 -16.07 8.45
C ARG A 64 10.58 -17.12 8.20
N LYS A 65 11.29 -17.03 7.06
CA LYS A 65 12.29 -18.03 6.66
C LYS A 65 13.54 -18.00 7.55
N TYR A 66 13.95 -16.82 8.00
CA TYR A 66 15.17 -16.65 8.79
C TYR A 66 14.90 -16.48 10.30
N HIS A 67 13.65 -16.62 10.77
CA HIS A 67 13.25 -16.36 12.16
C HIS A 67 13.68 -14.98 12.68
N LEU A 68 13.79 -14.01 11.79
CA LEU A 68 14.33 -12.67 12.03
C LEU A 68 13.24 -11.70 12.53
N VAL A 69 12.34 -12.21 13.37
CA VAL A 69 11.17 -11.46 13.83
C VAL A 69 11.58 -10.53 14.97
N THR A 70 11.50 -9.23 14.73
CA THR A 70 11.79 -8.20 15.76
C THR A 70 10.49 -7.52 16.20
N ASN A 71 10.41 -7.07 17.45
CA ASN A 71 9.24 -6.33 17.95
C ASN A 71 8.97 -5.06 17.14
N PHE A 72 10.03 -4.40 16.68
CA PHE A 72 9.94 -3.22 15.81
C PHE A 72 9.33 -3.55 14.44
N GLY A 73 9.78 -4.62 13.78
CA GLY A 73 9.20 -5.07 12.50
C GLY A 73 7.74 -5.48 12.64
N LYS A 74 7.38 -6.23 13.69
CA LYS A 74 5.98 -6.62 13.96
C LYS A 74 5.02 -5.43 14.02
N LEU A 75 5.48 -4.27 14.50
CA LEU A 75 4.68 -3.06 14.60
C LEU A 75 4.69 -2.25 13.29
N LEU A 76 5.86 -2.11 12.66
CA LEU A 76 6.00 -1.30 11.45
C LEU A 76 5.44 -1.97 10.19
N ASP A 77 5.54 -3.29 10.05
CA ASP A 77 5.11 -3.97 8.82
C ASP A 77 3.60 -3.77 8.56
N PRO A 78 2.69 -3.99 9.55
CA PRO A 78 1.26 -3.74 9.35
C PRO A 78 0.90 -2.27 9.15
N LEU A 79 1.75 -1.35 9.66
CA LEU A 79 1.56 0.08 9.51
C LEU A 79 1.97 0.52 8.10
N ALA A 80 3.13 0.10 7.63
CA ALA A 80 3.66 0.42 6.31
C ALA A 80 2.80 -0.18 5.18
N ASP A 81 2.30 -1.41 5.34
CA ASP A 81 1.36 -2.06 4.40
C ASP A 81 0.11 -1.20 4.18
N LYS A 82 -0.56 -0.80 5.27
CA LYS A 82 -1.77 0.04 5.16
C LYS A 82 -1.46 1.43 4.64
N LEU A 83 -0.38 2.06 5.08
CA LEU A 83 -0.04 3.41 4.62
C LEU A 83 0.12 3.47 3.11
N LEU A 84 0.74 2.47 2.48
CA LEU A 84 0.91 2.42 1.03
C LEU A 84 -0.45 2.40 0.31
N VAL A 85 -1.35 1.50 0.69
CA VAL A 85 -2.68 1.36 0.07
C VAL A 85 -3.56 2.60 0.34
N MET A 86 -3.59 3.08 1.59
CA MET A 86 -4.39 4.24 1.99
C MET A 86 -3.91 5.52 1.31
N SER A 87 -2.60 5.73 1.23
CA SER A 87 -2.03 6.91 0.56
C SER A 87 -2.35 6.94 -0.93
N ALA A 88 -2.33 5.80 -1.62
CA ALA A 88 -2.76 5.69 -3.01
C ALA A 88 -4.23 6.08 -3.19
N PHE A 89 -5.14 5.54 -2.37
CA PHE A 89 -6.56 5.91 -2.45
C PHE A 89 -6.81 7.39 -2.18
N VAL A 90 -6.15 7.98 -1.19
CA VAL A 90 -6.26 9.42 -0.92
C VAL A 90 -5.72 10.24 -2.09
N ALA A 91 -4.59 9.84 -2.68
CA ALA A 91 -4.03 10.53 -3.84
C ALA A 91 -4.97 10.48 -5.05
N PHE A 92 -5.65 9.36 -5.28
CA PHE A 92 -6.65 9.24 -6.35
C PHE A 92 -7.85 10.18 -6.19
N VAL A 93 -8.25 10.50 -4.95
CA VAL A 93 -9.24 11.55 -4.72
C VAL A 93 -8.68 12.92 -5.14
N GLY A 94 -7.43 13.20 -4.79
CA GLY A 94 -6.75 14.46 -5.14
C GLY A 94 -6.65 14.70 -6.64
N ILE A 95 -6.47 13.65 -7.44
CA ILE A 95 -6.42 13.74 -8.92
C ILE A 95 -7.78 13.45 -9.60
N GLY A 96 -8.87 13.38 -8.83
CA GLY A 96 -10.23 13.22 -9.36
C GLY A 96 -10.56 11.84 -9.94
N ARG A 97 -9.73 10.82 -9.69
CA ARG A 97 -9.96 9.45 -10.16
C ARG A 97 -10.88 8.62 -9.27
N MET A 98 -11.06 9.01 -8.00
CA MET A 98 -12.02 8.38 -7.10
C MET A 98 -12.84 9.39 -6.31
N ALA A 99 -14.09 9.05 -6.05
CA ALA A 99 -14.95 9.85 -5.19
C ALA A 99 -14.53 9.71 -3.72
N SER A 100 -14.47 10.83 -3.00
CA SER A 100 -14.04 10.88 -1.60
C SER A 100 -14.85 9.96 -0.68
N TRP A 101 -16.17 9.86 -0.89
CA TRP A 101 -17.03 8.99 -0.09
C TRP A 101 -16.67 7.50 -0.21
N MET A 102 -16.24 7.04 -1.39
CA MET A 102 -15.80 5.65 -1.59
C MET A 102 -14.54 5.36 -0.79
N VAL A 103 -13.56 6.27 -0.86
CA VAL A 103 -12.31 6.14 -0.13
C VAL A 103 -12.55 6.19 1.38
N ILE A 104 -13.41 7.10 1.86
CA ILE A 104 -13.78 7.17 3.28
C ILE A 104 -14.37 5.84 3.77
N LEU A 105 -15.29 5.22 3.01
CA LEU A 105 -15.86 3.93 3.38
C LEU A 105 -14.80 2.81 3.45
N ILE A 106 -13.88 2.77 2.49
CA ILE A 106 -12.78 1.80 2.47
C ILE A 106 -11.89 1.98 3.70
N LEU A 107 -11.47 3.22 3.98
CA LEU A 107 -10.62 3.55 5.13
C LEU A 107 -11.32 3.22 6.45
N ALA A 108 -12.56 3.67 6.63
CA ALA A 108 -13.34 3.42 7.83
C ALA A 108 -13.45 1.91 8.11
N ARG A 109 -13.73 1.10 7.09
CA ARG A 109 -13.79 -0.37 7.22
C ARG A 109 -12.42 -0.98 7.52
N GLU A 110 -11.33 -0.46 6.97
CA GLU A 110 -9.97 -0.92 7.25
C GLU A 110 -9.60 -0.70 8.72
N PHE A 111 -9.83 0.52 9.22
CA PHE A 111 -9.57 0.90 10.60
C PHE A 111 -10.49 0.15 11.57
N ALA A 112 -11.78 0.08 11.29
CA ALA A 112 -12.75 -0.61 12.16
C ALA A 112 -12.39 -2.10 12.34
N VAL A 113 -12.14 -2.82 11.24
CA VAL A 113 -11.80 -4.25 11.33
C VAL A 113 -10.44 -4.48 11.99
N THR A 114 -9.49 -3.57 11.80
CA THR A 114 -8.21 -3.63 12.50
C THR A 114 -8.37 -3.39 14.00
N GLY A 115 -9.09 -2.33 14.37
CA GLY A 115 -9.32 -1.97 15.76
C GLY A 115 -10.07 -3.05 16.51
N LEU A 116 -11.15 -3.58 15.93
CA LEU A 116 -11.91 -4.70 16.50
C LEU A 116 -11.04 -5.94 16.71
N ARG A 117 -10.13 -6.24 15.77
CA ARG A 117 -9.19 -7.37 15.93
C ARG A 117 -8.21 -7.13 17.07
N LEU A 118 -7.73 -5.90 17.24
CA LEU A 118 -6.82 -5.57 18.34
C LEU A 118 -7.52 -5.72 19.70
N VAL A 119 -8.75 -5.20 19.83
CA VAL A 119 -9.55 -5.34 21.05
C VAL A 119 -9.84 -6.80 21.38
N ALA A 120 -10.27 -7.60 20.38
CA ALA A 120 -10.53 -9.03 20.60
C ALA A 120 -9.28 -9.80 21.08
N VAL A 121 -8.10 -9.46 20.56
CA VAL A 121 -6.84 -10.06 21.00
C VAL A 121 -6.51 -9.70 22.45
N GLU A 122 -6.84 -8.49 22.91
CA GLU A 122 -6.69 -8.10 24.32
C GLU A 122 -7.65 -8.86 25.24
N GLU A 123 -8.86 -9.17 24.77
CA GLU A 123 -9.86 -9.99 25.48
C GLU A 123 -9.57 -11.50 25.45
N GLY A 124 -8.47 -11.91 24.80
CA GLY A 124 -8.05 -13.31 24.70
C GLY A 124 -8.66 -14.09 23.53
N GLU A 125 -9.49 -13.45 22.70
CA GLU A 125 -10.04 -14.04 21.49
C GLU A 125 -9.13 -13.76 20.27
N VAL A 126 -8.45 -14.81 19.80
CA VAL A 126 -7.61 -14.71 18.60
C VAL A 126 -8.48 -14.85 17.35
N ILE A 127 -8.88 -13.72 16.77
CA ILE A 127 -9.57 -13.69 15.48
C ILE A 127 -8.55 -13.98 14.36
N ALA A 128 -8.52 -15.24 13.90
CA ALA A 128 -7.66 -15.66 12.80
C ALA A 128 -7.98 -14.90 11.49
N ALA A 129 -6.94 -14.57 10.73
CA ALA A 129 -7.10 -13.94 9.42
C ALA A 129 -7.73 -14.93 8.41
N SER A 130 -8.89 -14.58 7.87
CA SER A 130 -9.57 -15.42 6.88
C SER A 130 -8.88 -15.38 5.50
N LYS A 131 -9.08 -16.43 4.70
CA LYS A 131 -8.62 -16.45 3.29
C LYS A 131 -9.19 -15.28 2.47
N ILE A 132 -10.39 -14.81 2.81
CA ILE A 132 -11.03 -13.63 2.22
C ILE A 132 -10.21 -12.35 2.41
N ALA A 133 -9.51 -12.21 3.54
CA ALA A 133 -8.67 -11.04 3.79
C ALA A 133 -7.49 -10.95 2.80
N LYS A 134 -6.91 -12.09 2.41
CA LYS A 134 -5.83 -12.13 1.41
C LYS A 134 -6.32 -11.71 0.02
N TRP A 135 -7.49 -12.23 -0.39
CA TRP A 135 -8.12 -11.87 -1.66
C TRP A 135 -8.48 -10.38 -1.73
N LYS A 136 -8.94 -9.81 -0.62
CA LYS A 136 -9.20 -8.37 -0.52
C LYS A 136 -7.94 -7.54 -0.75
N THR A 137 -6.83 -7.87 -0.08
CA THR A 137 -5.59 -7.09 -0.26
C THR A 137 -5.09 -7.19 -1.70
N PHE A 138 -5.17 -8.39 -2.30
CA PHE A 138 -4.83 -8.59 -3.71
C PHE A 138 -5.71 -7.74 -4.63
N SER A 139 -7.03 -7.73 -4.42
CA SER A 139 -7.93 -6.92 -5.25
C SER A 139 -7.69 -5.42 -5.09
N GLN A 140 -7.34 -4.95 -3.89
CA GLN A 140 -6.95 -3.54 -3.66
C GLN A 140 -5.66 -3.17 -4.39
N MET A 141 -4.64 -4.03 -4.36
CA MET A 141 -3.39 -3.80 -5.10
C MET A 141 -3.65 -3.74 -6.62
N VAL A 142 -4.44 -4.66 -7.16
CA VAL A 142 -4.83 -4.66 -8.58
C VAL A 142 -5.63 -3.40 -8.92
N ALA A 143 -6.60 -3.02 -8.09
CA ALA A 143 -7.38 -1.81 -8.30
C ALA A 143 -6.47 -0.57 -8.35
N ILE A 144 -5.52 -0.41 -7.44
CA ILE A 144 -4.60 0.72 -7.45
C ILE A 144 -3.79 0.77 -8.74
N ILE A 145 -3.28 -0.37 -9.22
CA ILE A 145 -2.55 -0.44 -10.49
C ILE A 145 -3.44 -0.02 -11.65
N LEU A 146 -4.70 -0.48 -11.69
CA LEU A 146 -5.65 -0.08 -12.74
C LEU A 146 -5.98 1.41 -12.69
N PHE A 147 -6.17 1.99 -11.50
CA PHE A 147 -6.45 3.42 -11.32
C PHE A 147 -5.24 4.32 -11.61
N LEU A 148 -4.04 3.77 -11.81
CA LEU A 148 -2.85 4.55 -12.21
C LEU A 148 -2.82 4.86 -13.71
N PHE A 149 -3.47 4.06 -14.54
CA PHE A 149 -3.59 4.24 -15.99
C PHE A 149 -4.95 4.82 -16.36
#